data_AF-A0A3B0VWM5-F1
#
_entry.id   AF-A0A3B0VWM5-F1
#
_cell.length_a   1.000
_cell.length_b   1.000
_cell.length_c   1.000
_cell.angle_alpha   90.00
_cell.angle_beta   90.00
_cell.angle_gamma   90.00
#
_symmetry.space_group_name_H-M   'P 1'
#
loop_
_entity.id
_entity.type
_entity.pdbx_description
1 polymer ?
#
loop_
_entity_poly.entity_id
_entity_poly.type
_entity_poly.pdbx_seq_one_letter_code
_entity_poly.pdbx_strand_id
1 'polypeptide(L)'
;ATLNIPSLRANDCNGQCSWTRTLTNKSNVTETWSTAAYRYENDATITVTPDTFVLAAGASQAITIEYTACAGILNTIRFNEIVLSPSDTNIPSSRITLAATPTAIGNCVLPDLIYMNGFE
;
A
#
# COMPACT_ATOMS: atom_id res chain seq x y z
N ALA A 1 -13.34 9.36 -14.23
CA ALA A 1 -13.77 8.73 -12.96
C ALA A 1 -12.67 7.79 -12.50
N THR A 2 -12.18 7.93 -11.27
CA THR A 2 -11.15 7.06 -10.70
C THR A 2 -11.81 5.75 -10.25
N LEU A 3 -11.31 4.61 -10.71
CA LEU A 3 -11.91 3.31 -10.42
C LEU A 3 -11.64 2.89 -8.96
N ASN A 4 -12.70 2.65 -8.17
CA ASN A 4 -12.60 2.22 -6.77
C ASN A 4 -12.73 0.70 -6.63
N ILE A 5 -11.72 -0.04 -7.10
CA ILE A 5 -11.63 -1.50 -6.98
C ILE A 5 -10.57 -1.91 -5.93
N PRO A 6 -10.69 -3.08 -5.29
CA PRO A 6 -9.75 -3.55 -4.25
C PRO A 6 -8.42 -4.07 -4.82
N SER A 7 -7.99 -3.55 -5.97
CA SER A 7 -6.69 -3.83 -6.58
C SER A 7 -6.10 -2.58 -7.21
N LEU A 8 -4.77 -2.53 -7.25
CA LEU A 8 -3.97 -1.46 -7.84
C LEU A 8 -3.21 -2.05 -9.02
N ARG A 9 -3.32 -1.41 -10.18
CA ARG A 9 -2.62 -1.81 -11.40
C ARG A 9 -1.93 -0.61 -12.03
N ALA A 10 -0.67 -0.77 -12.39
CA ALA A 10 0.04 0.10 -13.33
C ALA A 10 0.85 -0.77 -14.29
N ASN A 11 0.52 -0.74 -15.58
CA ASN A 11 1.30 -1.44 -16.61
C ASN A 11 2.57 -0.70 -17.00
N ASP A 12 2.62 0.61 -16.76
CA ASP A 12 3.75 1.47 -17.06
C ASP A 12 3.96 2.43 -15.89
N CYS A 13 4.82 2.05 -14.94
CA CYS A 13 5.13 2.85 -13.77
C CYS A 13 6.46 3.57 -13.94
N ASN A 14 6.44 4.84 -14.30
CA ASN A 14 7.64 5.63 -14.56
C ASN A 14 8.32 6.10 -13.25
N GLY A 15 8.89 5.17 -12.50
CA GLY A 15 9.56 5.42 -11.21
C GLY A 15 8.59 5.56 -10.04
N GLN A 16 7.44 6.22 -10.22
CA GLN A 16 6.43 6.41 -9.18
C GLN A 16 5.00 6.30 -9.74
N CYS A 17 4.11 5.68 -8.96
CA CYS A 17 2.70 5.53 -9.27
C CYS A 17 1.85 5.84 -8.04
N SER A 18 0.69 6.46 -8.27
CA SER A 18 -0.23 6.83 -7.20
C SER A 18 -1.66 6.42 -7.54
N TRP A 19 -2.39 5.96 -6.53
CA TRP A 19 -3.80 5.62 -6.62
C TRP A 19 -4.56 6.17 -5.42
N THR A 20 -5.80 6.60 -5.64
CA THR A 20 -6.74 6.90 -4.56
C THR A 20 -7.78 5.78 -4.46
N ARG A 21 -8.09 5.34 -3.24
CA ARG A 21 -9.19 4.41 -2.93
C ARG A 21 -10.10 5.00 -1.87
N THR A 22 -11.40 4.75 -2.01
CA THR A 22 -12.39 5.12 -1.00
C THR A 22 -12.83 3.85 -0.29
N LEU A 23 -12.57 3.81 1.01
CA LEU A 23 -12.96 2.74 1.92
C LEU A 23 -14.25 3.14 2.60
N THR A 24 -15.16 2.18 2.79
CA THR A 24 -16.43 2.42 3.49
C THR A 24 -16.58 1.40 4.60
N ASN A 25 -16.83 1.86 5.83
CA ASN A 25 -17.13 0.96 6.93
C ASN A 25 -18.54 0.37 6.76
N LYS A 26 -18.61 -0.95 6.61
CA LYS A 26 -19.87 -1.69 6.47
C LYS A 26 -20.41 -2.22 7.80
N SER A 27 -19.67 -2.06 8.89
CA SER A 27 -20.15 -2.39 10.24
C SER A 27 -21.08 -1.29 10.77
N ASN A 28 -21.74 -1.60 11.88
CA ASN A 28 -22.58 -0.67 12.65
C ASN A 28 -21.82 0.00 13.80
N VAL A 29 -20.51 -0.19 13.91
CA VAL A 29 -19.67 0.37 14.97
C VAL A 29 -18.56 1.25 14.40
N THR A 30 -18.12 2.23 15.18
CA THR A 30 -16.96 3.05 14.82
C THR A 30 -15.69 2.24 15.07
N GLU A 31 -14.78 2.25 14.10
CA GLU A 31 -13.56 1.43 14.14
C GLU A 31 -12.33 2.27 13.76
N THR A 32 -11.20 1.99 14.40
CA THR A 32 -9.90 2.55 13.99
C THR A 32 -9.20 1.54 13.10
N TRP A 33 -8.67 2.01 11.97
CA TRP A 33 -7.96 1.19 11.00
C TRP A 33 -6.52 1.68 10.84
N SER A 34 -5.58 0.75 10.82
CA SER A 34 -4.17 1.00 10.47
C SER A 34 -3.82 0.27 9.19
N THR A 35 -2.91 0.83 8.40
CA THR A 35 -2.45 0.26 7.14
C THR A 35 -0.99 -0.16 7.21
N ALA A 36 -0.66 -1.27 6.56
CA ALA A 36 0.71 -1.74 6.42
C ALA A 36 0.93 -2.21 4.98
N ALA A 37 2.03 -1.82 4.37
CA ALA A 37 2.43 -2.33 3.06
C ALA A 37 3.36 -3.52 3.23
N TYR A 38 3.06 -4.62 2.55
CA TYR A 38 3.92 -5.79 2.47
C TYR A 38 4.54 -5.87 1.08
N ARG A 39 5.86 -5.97 1.07
CA ARG A 39 6.68 -6.06 -0.13
C ARG A 39 7.30 -7.44 -0.19
N TYR A 40 7.12 -8.13 -1.30
CA TYR A 40 7.76 -9.43 -1.52
C TYR A 40 9.25 -9.27 -1.88
N GLU A 41 9.61 -8.11 -2.44
CA GLU A 41 10.97 -7.74 -2.79
C GLU A 41 11.35 -6.41 -2.13
N ASN A 42 12.61 -6.25 -1.71
CA ASN A 42 13.11 -5.02 -1.09
C ASN A 42 13.53 -3.98 -2.12
N ASP A 43 12.74 -3.82 -3.19
CA ASP A 43 13.09 -3.07 -4.39
C ASP A 43 12.16 -1.88 -4.65
N ALA A 44 11.23 -1.61 -3.73
CA ALA A 44 10.25 -0.56 -3.80
C ALA A 44 9.92 0.03 -2.43
N THR A 45 9.35 1.23 -2.42
CA THR A 45 8.68 1.81 -1.26
C THR A 45 7.19 1.92 -1.56
N ILE A 46 6.37 1.71 -0.53
CA ILE A 46 4.92 1.83 -0.61
C ILE A 46 4.46 2.62 0.61
N THR A 47 3.75 3.71 0.39
CA THR A 47 3.18 4.54 1.44
C THR A 47 1.67 4.63 1.27
N VAL A 48 0.98 4.76 2.40
CA VAL A 48 -0.48 4.93 2.44
C VAL A 48 -0.77 6.16 3.29
N THR A 49 -1.60 7.07 2.79
CA THR A 49 -1.95 8.31 3.51
C THR A 49 -3.47 8.53 3.49
N PRO A 50 -4.12 8.72 4.65
CA PRO A 50 -3.57 8.50 5.99
C PRO A 50 -3.22 7.01 6.22
N ASP A 51 -2.21 6.74 7.03
CA ASP A 51 -1.81 5.39 7.40
C ASP A 51 -2.66 4.81 8.55
N THR A 52 -3.26 5.69 9.35
CA THR A 52 -4.23 5.37 10.41
C THR A 52 -5.42 6.33 10.35
N PHE A 53 -6.65 5.81 10.49
CA PHE A 53 -7.86 6.61 10.45
C PHE A 53 -9.01 5.98 11.22
N VAL A 54 -9.97 6.81 11.66
CA VAL A 54 -11.20 6.37 12.33
C VAL A 54 -12.37 6.44 11.36
N LEU A 55 -13.16 5.37 11.27
CA LEU A 55 -14.35 5.30 10.43
C LEU A 55 -15.58 4.98 11.28
N ALA A 56 -16.50 5.95 11.37
CA ALA A 56 -17.83 5.70 11.92
C ALA A 56 -18.64 4.71 11.07
N ALA A 57 -19.70 4.15 11.64
CA ALA A 57 -20.62 3.28 10.93
C ALA A 57 -21.13 3.93 9.63
N GLY A 58 -20.98 3.24 8.50
CA GLY A 58 -21.40 3.73 7.18
C GLY A 58 -20.56 4.87 6.59
N ALA A 59 -19.58 5.41 7.31
CA ALA A 59 -18.72 6.49 6.83
C ALA A 59 -17.70 5.99 5.80
N SER A 60 -17.18 6.93 5.00
CA SER A 60 -16.16 6.67 3.99
C SER A 60 -14.90 7.50 4.23
N GLN A 61 -13.74 6.92 3.93
CA GLN A 61 -12.43 7.55 4.00
C GLN A 61 -11.69 7.32 2.69
N ALA A 62 -11.12 8.39 2.12
CA ALA A 62 -10.20 8.26 1.01
C ALA A 62 -8.77 8.01 1.52
N ILE A 63 -8.07 7.06 0.91
CA ILE A 63 -6.64 6.83 1.11
C ILE A 63 -5.91 7.00 -0.21
N THR A 64 -4.71 7.55 -0.14
CA THR A 64 -3.77 7.61 -1.26
C THR A 64 -2.67 6.60 -1.03
N ILE A 65 -2.45 5.73 -2.03
CA ILE A 65 -1.36 4.75 -2.04
C ILE A 65 -0.35 5.22 -3.06
N GLU A 66 0.91 5.36 -2.65
CA GLU A 66 2.02 5.66 -3.53
C GLU A 66 2.98 4.48 -3.56
N TYR A 67 3.37 4.08 -4.77
CA TYR A 67 4.41 3.08 -5.03
C TYR A 67 5.56 3.76 -5.74
N THR A 68 6.77 3.61 -5.23
CA THR A 68 7.99 4.07 -5.90
C THR A 68 8.91 2.89 -6.12
N ALA A 69 9.29 2.63 -7.37
CA ALA A 69 10.26 1.60 -7.72
C ALA A 69 11.68 2.13 -7.42
N CYS A 70 12.42 1.45 -6.56
CA CYS A 70 13.70 1.93 -6.04
C CYS A 70 14.90 1.17 -6.61
N ALA A 71 14.70 -0.09 -6.99
CA ALA A 71 15.70 -0.96 -7.59
C ALA A 71 15.00 -2.03 -8.45
N GLY A 72 15.74 -3.07 -8.85
CA GLY A 72 15.19 -4.26 -9.53
C GLY A 72 15.06 -4.15 -11.04
N ILE A 73 14.50 -5.19 -11.67
CA ILE A 73 14.37 -5.32 -13.12
C ILE A 73 13.22 -4.45 -13.64
N LEU A 74 13.48 -3.66 -14.68
CA LEU A 74 12.46 -2.85 -15.35
C LEU A 74 11.62 -3.69 -16.33
N ASN A 75 10.44 -3.19 -16.68
CA ASN A 75 9.49 -3.83 -17.60
C ASN A 75 9.03 -5.23 -17.15
N THR A 76 9.20 -5.54 -15.86
CA THR A 76 8.72 -6.77 -15.23
C THR A 76 7.67 -6.43 -14.19
N ILE A 77 6.59 -7.20 -14.17
CA ILE A 77 5.52 -7.03 -13.18
C ILE A 77 6.02 -7.40 -11.78
N ARG A 78 5.70 -6.55 -10.80
CA ARG A 78 5.98 -6.75 -9.39
C ARG A 78 4.69 -6.74 -8.61
N PHE A 79 4.56 -7.70 -7.71
CA PHE A 79 3.39 -7.85 -6.85
C PHE A 79 3.71 -7.35 -5.45
N ASN A 80 2.74 -6.72 -4.80
CA ASN A 80 2.80 -6.27 -3.41
C ASN A 80 1.37 -6.27 -2.84
N GLU A 81 1.23 -6.02 -1.54
CA GLU A 81 -0.09 -5.87 -0.91
C GLU A 81 -0.11 -4.77 0.14
N ILE A 82 -1.30 -4.23 0.37
CA ILE A 82 -1.61 -3.33 1.49
C ILE A 82 -2.61 -4.06 2.37
N VAL A 83 -2.27 -4.22 3.65
CA VAL A 83 -3.14 -4.77 4.68
C VAL A 83 -3.78 -3.63 5.46
N LEU A 84 -5.09 -3.70 5.64
CA LEU A 84 -5.86 -2.82 6.50
C LEU A 84 -6.32 -3.62 7.72
N SER A 85 -5.83 -3.25 8.89
CA SER A 85 -6.12 -3.94 10.14
C SER A 85 -7.01 -3.06 11.03
N PRO A 86 -8.16 -3.58 11.47
CA PRO A 86 -8.98 -2.91 12.48
C PRO A 86 -8.30 -3.02 13.85
N SER A 87 -8.63 -2.10 14.75
CA SER A 87 -8.19 -2.14 16.15
C SER A 87 -8.91 -3.22 16.96
N ASP A 88 -10.16 -3.54 16.63
CA ASP A 88 -10.88 -4.70 17.14
C ASP A 88 -10.45 -5.99 16.40
N THR A 89 -9.81 -6.90 17.12
CA THR A 89 -9.32 -8.17 16.58
C THR A 89 -10.42 -9.16 16.16
N ASN A 90 -11.68 -8.91 16.51
CA ASN A 90 -12.82 -9.70 16.05
C ASN A 90 -13.27 -9.31 14.63
N ILE A 91 -12.81 -8.16 14.13
CA ILE A 91 -13.06 -7.72 12.76
C ILE A 91 -11.91 -8.23 11.88
N PRO A 92 -12.19 -8.89 10.74
CA PRO A 92 -11.13 -9.39 9.87
C PRO A 92 -10.37 -8.24 9.20
N SER A 93 -9.06 -8.43 9.05
CA SER A 93 -8.24 -7.52 8.22
C SER A 93 -8.66 -7.62 6.75
N SER A 94 -8.57 -6.48 6.05
CA SER A 94 -8.81 -6.38 4.60
C SER A 94 -7.49 -6.22 3.84
N ARG A 95 -7.49 -6.54 2.55
CA ARG A 95 -6.29 -6.48 1.71
C ARG A 95 -6.58 -5.80 0.37
N ILE A 96 -5.62 -5.01 -0.11
CA ILE A 96 -5.59 -4.45 -1.45
C ILE A 96 -4.34 -4.99 -2.15
N THR A 97 -4.53 -5.68 -3.28
CA THR A 97 -3.40 -6.21 -4.06
C THR A 97 -2.83 -5.15 -4.99
N LEU A 98 -1.52 -5.14 -5.19
CA LEU A 98 -0.82 -4.21 -6.06
C LEU A 98 -0.01 -4.99 -7.09
N ALA A 99 -0.20 -4.64 -8.36
CA ALA A 99 0.62 -5.10 -9.47
C ALA A 99 1.13 -3.88 -10.26
N ALA A 100 2.44 -3.64 -10.26
CA ALA A 100 3.04 -2.53 -10.97
C ALA A 100 4.20 -3.05 -11.84
N THR A 101 4.33 -2.51 -13.05
CA THR A 101 5.46 -2.77 -13.94
C THR A 101 6.30 -1.50 -14.07
N PRO A 102 7.45 -1.41 -13.38
CA PRO A 102 8.29 -0.21 -13.43
C PRO A 102 8.99 -0.06 -14.78
N THR A 103 8.90 1.13 -15.38
CA THR A 103 9.62 1.51 -16.60
C THR A 103 10.81 2.42 -16.32
N ALA A 104 10.94 2.91 -15.08
CA ALA A 104 12.09 3.64 -14.57
C ALA A 104 12.25 3.41 -13.05
N ILE A 105 13.40 3.82 -12.52
CA ILE A 105 13.65 3.88 -11.07
C ILE A 105 13.31 5.29 -10.58
N GLY A 106 12.50 5.37 -9.54
CA GLY A 106 12.15 6.61 -8.85
C GLY A 106 13.15 6.96 -7.73
N ASN A 107 12.99 8.16 -7.17
CA ASN A 107 13.80 8.58 -6.05
C ASN A 107 13.29 7.94 -4.76
N CYS A 108 14.09 7.04 -4.19
CA CYS A 108 13.77 6.38 -2.94
C CYS A 108 14.88 6.51 -1.93
N VAL A 109 14.47 6.53 -0.66
CA VAL A 109 15.33 6.11 0.45
C VAL A 109 14.85 4.71 0.84
N LEU A 110 15.59 3.68 0.43
CA LEU A 110 15.35 2.34 0.97
C LEU A 110 15.80 2.35 2.44
N PRO A 111 15.03 1.76 3.37
CA PRO A 111 15.56 1.55 4.72
C PRO A 111 16.83 0.73 4.59
N ASP A 112 17.93 1.23 5.15
CA ASP A 112 19.22 0.55 5.10
C ASP A 112 19.05 -0.89 5.62
N LEU A 113 19.38 -1.86 4.77
CA LEU A 113 19.50 -3.28 5.17
C LEU A 113 20.70 -3.52 6.11
N ILE A 114 21.44 -2.46 6.47
CA ILE A 114 22.64 -2.49 7.31
C ILE A 114 22.35 -3.05 8.72
N TYR A 115 21.09 -3.07 9.17
CA TYR A 115 20.74 -3.58 10.51
C TYR A 115 20.09 -4.96 10.55
N MET A 116 19.93 -5.65 9.41
CA MET A 116 19.28 -6.97 9.41
C MET A 116 20.24 -8.15 9.62
N ASN A 117 21.56 -7.90 9.56
CA ASN A 117 22.59 -8.82 10.01
C ASN A 117 23.40 -8.12 11.09
N GLY A 118 23.05 -8.31 12.35
CA GLY A 118 23.96 -7.96 13.44
C GLY A 118 25.33 -8.61 13.22
N PHE A 119 26.38 -7.90 13.68
CA PHE A 119 27.83 -8.19 13.62
C PHE A 119 28.51 -7.74 12.30
N GLU A 120 29.51 -6.85 12.29
CA GLU A 120 30.44 -6.33 13.31
C GLU A 120 30.59 -4.79 13.25
#